data_AF-A0A7K3H1Q6-F1
#
_entry.id   AF-A0A7K3H1Q6-F1
#
_cell.length_a   1.000
_cell.length_b   1.000
_cell.length_c   1.000
_cell.angle_alpha   90.00
_cell.angle_beta   90.00
_cell.angle_gamma   90.00
#
_symmetry.space_group_name_H-M   'P 1'
#
loop_
_entity.id
_entity.type
_entity.pdbx_description
1 polymer ?
#
loop_
_entity_poly.entity_id
_entity_poly.type
_entity_poly.pdbx_seq_one_letter_code
_entity_poly.pdbx_strand_id
1 'polypeptide(L)'
;ADSATKVRLLAALAWGWDPASVRVRAQPVDEGTAGAALSAASRSRRLRAVAVASLDRPLLVDVRLEETEPGDPLYALTGPEKAVVFGCPDAGDVTVSGGRSSPTGAALAMVKDTIDVTADRTGFH
;
A
#
# COMPACT_ATOMS: atom_id res chain seq x y z
N ALA A 1 0.54 -1.29 -11.47
CA ALA A 1 1.48 -0.17 -11.71
C ALA A 1 1.43 0.86 -10.59
N ASP A 2 0.28 1.50 -10.33
CA ASP A 2 0.13 2.55 -9.29
C ASP A 2 0.51 2.11 -7.86
N SER A 3 -0.03 0.97 -7.40
CA SER A 3 0.29 0.43 -6.05
C SER A 3 1.78 0.11 -5.89
N ALA A 4 2.42 -0.43 -6.92
CA ALA A 4 3.85 -0.74 -6.90
C ALA A 4 4.70 0.52 -6.71
N THR A 5 4.37 1.60 -7.42
CA THR A 5 5.07 2.89 -7.29
C THR A 5 4.93 3.46 -5.89
N LYS A 6 3.72 3.39 -5.31
CA LYS A 6 3.47 3.87 -3.95
C LYS A 6 4.25 3.08 -2.92
N VAL A 7 4.22 1.75 -2.99
CA VAL A 7 4.97 0.90 -2.04
C VAL A 7 6.48 1.05 -2.22
N ARG A 8 6.97 1.28 -3.45
CA ARG A 8 8.38 1.63 -3.69
C ARG A 8 8.79 2.89 -2.92
N LEU A 9 7.99 3.95 -2.99
CA LEU A 9 8.28 5.20 -2.27
C LEU A 9 8.17 5.01 -0.75
N LEU A 10 7.15 4.27 -0.29
CA LEU A 10 6.99 3.97 1.14
C LEU A 10 8.17 3.15 1.69
N ALA A 11 8.63 2.13 0.97
CA ALA A 11 9.78 1.32 1.37
C ALA A 11 11.08 2.14 1.40
N ALA A 12 11.28 3.01 0.41
CA ALA A 12 12.40 3.94 0.40
C ALA A 12 12.40 4.88 1.60
N LEU A 13 11.24 5.44 1.95
CA LEU A 13 11.08 6.30 3.13
C LEU A 13 11.26 5.53 4.44
N ALA A 14 10.73 4.31 4.53
CA ALA A 14 10.76 3.51 5.75
C ALA A 14 12.15 2.94 6.08
N TRP A 15 12.91 2.55 5.04
CA TRP A 15 14.18 1.83 5.23
C TRP A 15 15.40 2.53 4.61
N GLY A 16 15.24 3.75 4.11
CA GLY A 16 16.33 4.53 3.52
C GLY A 16 16.86 3.95 2.20
N TRP A 17 16.07 3.14 1.48
CA TRP A 17 16.46 2.61 0.18
C TRP A 17 16.40 3.71 -0.89
N ASP A 18 17.25 3.60 -1.93
CA ASP A 18 17.08 4.40 -3.14
C ASP A 18 15.89 3.88 -3.96
N PRO A 19 14.82 4.68 -4.19
CA PRO A 19 13.67 4.26 -4.99
C PRO A 19 14.04 3.76 -6.38
N ALA A 20 15.10 4.30 -7.01
CA ALA A 20 15.52 3.89 -8.35
C ALA A 20 16.10 2.48 -8.39
N SER A 21 16.66 2.02 -7.26
CA SER A 21 17.22 0.67 -7.11
C SER A 21 16.16 -0.41 -6.83
N VAL A 22 14.92 -0.01 -6.47
CA VAL A 22 13.85 -0.95 -6.07
C VAL A 22 13.18 -1.57 -7.30
N ARG A 23 13.37 -2.88 -7.43
CA ARG A 23 12.76 -3.69 -8.50
C ARG A 23 11.28 -3.91 -8.19
N VAL A 24 10.47 -4.01 -9.24
CA VAL A 24 9.05 -4.36 -9.14
C VAL A 24 8.82 -5.65 -9.90
N ARG A 25 8.22 -6.64 -9.22
CA ARG A 25 7.59 -7.79 -9.83
C ARG A 25 6.09 -7.61 -9.68
N ALA A 26 5.33 -7.73 -10.76
CA ALA A 26 3.89 -7.56 -10.71
C ALA A 26 3.18 -8.69 -11.44
N GLN A 27 2.35 -9.42 -10.71
CA GLN A 27 1.33 -10.28 -11.27
C GLN A 27 0.27 -9.42 -11.97
N PRO A 28 -0.10 -9.73 -13.22
CA PRO A 28 -1.15 -9.01 -13.92
C PRO A 28 -2.54 -9.35 -13.36
N VAL A 29 -3.49 -8.44 -13.57
CA VAL A 29 -4.92 -8.72 -13.51
C VAL A 29 -5.35 -9.07 -14.94
N ASP A 30 -5.73 -10.31 -15.15
CA ASP A 30 -6.04 -10.90 -16.45
C ASP A 30 -7.48 -11.44 -16.52
N GLU A 31 -7.83 -12.08 -17.63
CA GLU A 31 -9.16 -12.66 -17.86
C GLU A 31 -9.55 -13.72 -16.82
N GLY A 32 -8.59 -14.45 -16.26
CA GLY A 32 -8.81 -15.47 -15.24
C GLY A 32 -9.08 -14.88 -13.84
N THR A 33 -8.71 -13.62 -13.62
CA THR A 33 -8.78 -12.98 -12.31
C THR A 33 -10.21 -12.83 -11.80
N ALA A 34 -11.18 -12.62 -12.69
CA ALA A 34 -12.59 -12.56 -12.30
C ALA A 34 -13.10 -13.91 -11.74
N GLY A 35 -12.72 -15.01 -12.38
CA GLY A 35 -13.04 -16.36 -11.89
C GLY A 35 -12.38 -16.67 -10.55
N ALA A 36 -11.12 -16.28 -10.38
CA ALA A 36 -10.41 -16.41 -9.11
C ALA A 36 -11.08 -15.59 -7.99
N ALA A 37 -11.52 -14.37 -8.29
CA ALA A 37 -12.25 -13.53 -7.33
C ALA A 37 -13.59 -14.13 -6.91
N LEU A 38 -14.35 -14.70 -7.85
CA LEU A 38 -15.60 -15.40 -7.55
C LEU A 38 -15.36 -16.68 -6.73
N SER A 39 -14.30 -17.43 -7.04
CA SER A 39 -13.89 -18.60 -6.26
C SER A 39 -13.46 -18.25 -4.84
N ALA A 40 -12.78 -17.13 -4.63
CA ALA A 40 -12.46 -16.63 -3.29
C ALA A 40 -13.74 -16.23 -2.54
N ALA A 41 -14.65 -15.52 -3.22
CA ALA A 41 -15.91 -15.08 -2.63
C ALA A 41 -16.81 -16.25 -2.19
N SER A 42 -16.83 -17.37 -2.92
CA SER A 42 -17.59 -18.56 -2.51
C SER A 42 -17.06 -19.22 -1.23
N ARG A 43 -15.83 -18.89 -0.82
CA ARG A 43 -15.18 -19.33 0.41
C ARG A 43 -15.13 -18.21 1.47
N SER A 44 -15.97 -17.19 1.34
CA SER A 44 -16.01 -16.01 2.24
C SER A 44 -14.69 -15.24 2.32
N ARG A 45 -13.89 -15.29 1.25
CA ARG A 45 -12.63 -14.56 1.09
C ARG A 45 -12.75 -13.49 0.02
N ARG A 46 -11.77 -12.59 -0.03
CA ARG A 46 -11.70 -11.54 -1.06
C ARG A 46 -10.35 -11.51 -1.71
N LEU A 47 -10.33 -11.60 -3.03
CA LEU A 47 -9.10 -11.46 -3.81
C LEU A 47 -8.71 -9.98 -3.92
N ARG A 48 -7.46 -9.65 -3.58
CA ARG A 48 -6.91 -8.29 -3.57
C ARG A 48 -5.60 -8.22 -4.33
N ALA A 49 -5.40 -7.16 -5.10
CA ALA A 49 -4.08 -6.86 -5.66
C ALA A 49 -3.25 -6.12 -4.60
N VAL A 50 -2.32 -6.84 -3.97
CA VAL A 50 -1.51 -6.34 -2.85
C VAL A 50 -0.08 -6.12 -3.32
N ALA A 51 0.46 -4.92 -3.06
CA ALA A 51 1.86 -4.62 -3.26
C ALA A 51 2.59 -4.74 -1.91
N VAL A 52 3.66 -5.53 -1.88
CA VAL A 52 4.38 -5.89 -0.65
C VAL A 52 5.86 -5.56 -0.81
N ALA A 53 6.45 -4.97 0.23
CA ALA A 53 7.89 -4.89 0.42
C ALA A 53 8.24 -5.42 1.82
N SER A 54 9.40 -6.05 1.98
CA SER A 54 9.89 -6.58 3.26
C SER A 54 11.42 -6.51 3.33
N LEU A 55 11.97 -6.40 4.54
CA LEU A 55 13.40 -6.52 4.80
C LEU A 55 13.96 -7.92 4.47
N ASP A 56 13.13 -8.96 4.48
CA ASP A 56 13.54 -10.32 4.11
C ASP A 56 13.87 -10.44 2.62
N ARG A 57 13.27 -9.57 1.80
CA ARG A 57 13.49 -9.48 0.36
C ARG A 57 13.78 -8.02 -0.02
N PRO A 58 14.98 -7.52 0.32
CA PRO A 58 15.30 -6.11 0.17
C PRO A 58 15.29 -5.69 -1.30
N LEU A 59 14.96 -4.42 -1.55
CA LEU A 59 14.93 -3.80 -2.88
C LEU A 59 13.97 -4.48 -3.88
N LEU A 60 12.92 -5.13 -3.37
CA LEU A 60 11.87 -5.75 -4.17
C LEU A 60 10.49 -5.32 -3.66
N VAL A 61 9.67 -4.85 -4.59
CA VAL A 61 8.22 -4.75 -4.43
C VAL A 61 7.58 -5.86 -5.24
N ASP A 62 6.83 -6.74 -4.58
CA ASP A 62 6.08 -7.82 -5.20
C ASP A 62 4.59 -7.44 -5.19
N VAL A 63 3.97 -7.37 -6.36
CA VAL A 63 2.53 -7.15 -6.51
C VAL A 63 1.90 -8.47 -6.90
N ARG A 64 0.99 -8.96 -6.06
CA ARG A 64 0.34 -10.26 -6.24
C ARG A 64 -1.14 -10.20 -5.89
N LEU A 65 -1.89 -11.15 -6.43
CA LEU A 65 -3.28 -11.36 -6.06
C LEU A 65 -3.31 -12.23 -4.79
N GLU A 66 -3.77 -11.66 -3.68
CA GLU A 66 -3.86 -12.34 -2.38
C GLU A 66 -5.32 -12.54 -1.98
N GLU A 67 -5.63 -13.72 -1.45
CA GLU A 67 -6.91 -13.94 -0.80
C GLU A 67 -6.85 -13.44 0.63
N THR A 68 -7.73 -12.50 0.94
CA THR A 68 -7.92 -11.95 2.29
C THR A 68 -9.12 -12.63 2.94
N GLU A 69 -9.05 -12.85 4.24
CA GLU A 69 -10.10 -13.50 5.03
C GLU A 69 -10.71 -12.55 6.07
N PRO A 70 -11.88 -12.87 6.65
CA PRO A 70 -12.46 -12.03 7.70
C PRO A 70 -11.48 -11.83 8.86
N GLY A 71 -11.22 -10.56 9.21
CA GLY A 71 -10.21 -10.18 10.20
C GLY A 71 -8.94 -9.59 9.58
N ASP A 72 -8.66 -9.86 8.31
CA ASP A 72 -7.60 -9.19 7.55
C ASP A 72 -7.99 -7.71 7.31
N PRO A 73 -7.12 -6.73 7.63
CA PRO A 73 -7.39 -5.31 7.38
C PRO A 73 -7.76 -4.98 5.93
N LEU A 74 -7.23 -5.72 4.96
CA LEU A 74 -7.51 -5.55 3.53
C LEU A 74 -8.81 -6.23 3.09
N TYR A 75 -9.35 -7.17 3.87
CA TYR A 75 -10.63 -7.80 3.59
C TYR A 75 -11.78 -6.78 3.63
N ALA A 76 -11.78 -5.91 4.64
CA ALA A 76 -12.85 -4.95 4.92
C ALA A 76 -12.95 -3.80 3.90
N LEU A 77 -11.94 -3.61 3.04
CA LEU A 77 -11.93 -2.53 2.04
C LEU A 77 -13.11 -2.63 1.07
N THR A 78 -13.77 -1.51 0.78
CA THR A 78 -14.89 -1.46 -0.16
C THR A 78 -14.63 -0.43 -1.25
N GLY A 79 -15.02 -0.76 -2.49
CA GLY A 79 -14.88 0.16 -3.63
C GLY A 79 -13.44 0.68 -3.82
N PRO A 80 -13.25 2.01 -3.96
CA PRO A 80 -11.96 2.63 -4.26
C PRO A 80 -11.09 2.91 -3.03
N GLU A 81 -11.51 2.48 -1.83
CA GLU A 81 -10.72 2.65 -0.61
C GLU A 81 -9.40 1.87 -0.70
N LYS A 82 -8.37 2.43 -0.08
CA LYS A 82 -7.03 1.82 -0.02
C LYS A 82 -6.64 1.65 1.44
N ALA A 83 -5.72 0.71 1.69
CA ALA A 83 -5.02 0.66 2.95
C ALA A 83 -3.58 0.22 2.73
N VAL A 84 -2.74 0.57 3.69
CA VAL A 84 -1.37 0.08 3.84
C VAL A 84 -1.25 -0.48 5.25
N VAL A 85 -0.70 -1.68 5.36
CA VAL A 85 -0.38 -2.32 6.65
C VAL A 85 1.13 -2.24 6.83
N PHE A 86 1.57 -1.63 7.93
CA PHE A 86 2.96 -1.56 8.34
C PHE A 86 3.20 -2.59 9.43
N GLY A 87 4.04 -3.59 9.16
CA GLY A 87 4.49 -4.54 10.18
C GLY A 87 5.55 -3.91 11.07
N CYS A 88 5.19 -3.57 12.31
CA CYS A 88 6.09 -2.96 13.28
C CYS A 88 6.42 -3.98 14.38
N PRO A 89 7.68 -4.42 14.54
CA PRO A 89 8.05 -5.47 15.49
C PRO A 89 7.58 -5.20 16.93
N ASP A 90 7.71 -3.95 17.38
CA ASP A 90 7.43 -3.59 18.78
C ASP A 90 6.01 -3.05 18.99
N ALA A 91 5.35 -2.55 17.94
CA ALA A 91 4.04 -1.90 18.02
C ALA A 91 2.89 -2.77 17.47
N GLY A 92 3.21 -3.92 16.86
CA GLY A 92 2.27 -4.70 16.08
C GLY A 92 1.91 -4.01 14.75
N ASP A 93 1.00 -4.63 14.01
CA ASP A 93 0.62 -4.14 12.69
C ASP A 93 -0.19 -2.83 12.78
N VAL A 94 0.30 -1.79 12.12
CA VAL A 94 -0.40 -0.50 11.98
C VAL A 94 -1.06 -0.43 10.61
N THR A 95 -2.39 -0.36 10.59
CA THR A 95 -3.14 -0.17 9.34
C THR A 95 -3.51 1.30 9.17
N VAL A 96 -3.08 1.88 8.05
CA VAL A 96 -3.54 3.19 7.59
C VAL A 96 -4.51 2.99 6.44
N SER A 97 -5.78 3.34 6.65
CA SER A 97 -6.86 3.16 5.67
C SER A 97 -7.49 4.49 5.23
N GLY A 98 -7.95 4.55 3.99
CA GLY A 98 -8.61 5.70 3.38
C GLY A 98 -8.06 5.97 1.99
N GLY A 99 -7.95 7.25 1.60
CA GLY A 99 -7.23 7.60 0.38
C GLY A 99 -7.92 7.15 -0.91
N ARG A 100 -9.27 7.10 -0.91
CA ARG A 100 -10.05 7.24 -2.16
C ARG A 100 -9.45 8.40 -2.96
N SER A 101 -9.08 8.13 -4.21
CA SER A 101 -8.49 9.15 -5.07
C SER A 101 -9.46 10.34 -5.17
N SER A 102 -9.04 11.51 -4.70
CA SER A 102 -9.85 12.72 -4.63
C SER A 102 -8.97 13.93 -5.01
N PRO A 103 -9.35 14.74 -6.01
CA PRO A 103 -8.62 15.95 -6.37
C PRO A 103 -8.45 16.90 -5.17
N THR A 104 -9.51 17.07 -4.37
CA THR A 104 -9.47 17.90 -3.17
C THR A 104 -8.51 17.34 -2.11
N GLY A 105 -8.50 16.02 -1.92
CA GLY A 105 -7.58 15.38 -0.97
C GLY A 105 -6.12 15.52 -1.40
N ALA A 106 -5.84 15.39 -2.71
CA ALA A 106 -4.51 15.61 -3.25
C ALA A 106 -4.06 17.08 -3.11
N ALA A 107 -4.94 18.04 -3.40
CA ALA A 107 -4.64 19.46 -3.22
C ALA A 107 -4.35 19.81 -1.76
N LEU A 108 -5.14 19.28 -0.82
CA LEU A 108 -4.90 19.48 0.61
C LEU A 108 -3.55 18.92 1.06
N ALA A 109 -3.19 17.71 0.60
CA ALA A 109 -1.88 17.13 0.88
C ALA A 109 -0.74 18.00 0.34
N MET A 110 -0.87 18.52 -0.89
CA MET A 110 0.12 19.44 -1.46
C MET A 110 0.26 20.74 -0.66
N VAL A 111 -0.85 21.33 -0.19
CA VAL A 111 -0.82 22.53 0.66
C VAL A 111 -0.12 22.24 1.98
N LYS A 112 -0.45 21.11 2.62
CA LYS A 112 0.22 20.66 3.84
C LYS A 112 1.73 20.54 3.62
N ASP A 113 2.15 19.85 2.57
CA ASP A 113 3.57 19.64 2.27
C ASP A 113 4.28 20.96 1.95
N THR A 114 3.60 21.91 1.29
CA THR A 114 4.15 23.25 1.01
C THR A 114 4.37 24.03 2.31
N ILE A 115 3.40 23.97 3.23
CA ILE A 115 3.53 24.60 4.55
C ILE A 115 4.70 23.96 5.30
N ASP A 116 4.78 22.62 5.35
CA ASP A 116 5.84 21.89 6.05
C ASP A 116 7.25 22.20 5.52
N VAL A 117 7.40 22.52 4.23
CA VAL A 117 8.68 22.95 3.65
C VAL A 117 9.10 24.35 4.11
N THR A 118 8.12 25.23 4.35
CA THR A 118 8.37 26.65 4.70
C THR A 118 8.32 26.93 6.19
N ALA A 119 7.68 26.07 6.98
CA ALA A 119 7.59 26.20 8.41
C ALA A 119 8.97 25.95 9.05
N ASP A 120 9.35 26.79 10.01
CA ASP A 120 10.51 26.51 10.84
C ASP A 120 10.32 25.15 11.49
N ARG A 121 11.31 24.25 11.32
CA ARG A 121 11.32 22.92 11.93
C ARG A 121 11.49 23.07 13.44
N THR A 122 10.41 23.40 14.12
CA THR A 122 10.33 23.52 15.57
C THR A 122 9.88 22.17 16.13
N GLY A 123 10.85 21.28 16.37
CA GLY A 123 10.58 19.93 16.87
C GLY A 123 11.87 19.14 17.13
N PHE A 124 11.79 18.11 17.97
CA PHE A 124 12.95 17.35 18.43
C PHE A 124 13.66 16.63 17.27
N HIS A 125 14.96 16.94 17.14
CA HIS A 125 15.93 16.24 16.31
C HIS A 125 16.54 15.06 17.08
#